data_AF-A0A938TC06-F1
#
_entry.id   AF-A0A938TC06-F1
#
_cell.length_a   1.000
_cell.length_b   1.000
_cell.length_c   1.000
_cell.angle_alpha   90.00
_cell.angle_beta   90.00
_cell.angle_gamma   90.00
#
_symmetry.space_group_name_H-M   'P 1'
#
loop_
_entity.id
_entity.type
_entity.pdbx_description
1 polymer ?
#
loop_
_entity_poly.entity_id
_entity_poly.type
_entity_poly.pdbx_seq_one_letter_code
_entity_poly.pdbx_strand_id
1 'polypeptide(L)'
;MLLPLDCGSYFQKTFLLKVTAGRCCKLGVAARPRFRQKVFLQNQFLRPGQRRNRLRHRSCRFHQVRSRLRPLAFSPSPPSAATPEPGLTVPVPDPVAEPAVDPAVARFADVQIPLEKREAEISALAARGDAEAIRILTTLASQDVYLNRAAVEALGTIRDPAVATFLRSKLGDVNTHDVTLLCECIRSAGKVLGDEAVVAIGDVMRAARNRDDGHAVAVRAACIRTMGELRRVEAVPLLQDELDHLCAQKRLDLAHGSEIVKAYSLIGDARAVNSLNQYADFLDQNKPSQPEPRAYFEEKIKEARDTARQLTQETREALDAPRT
;
A
#
# COMPACT_ATOMS: atom_id res chain seq x y z
N MET A 1 27.23 -20.00 4.11
CA MET A 1 25.85 -20.27 4.53
C MET A 1 25.41 -19.14 5.45
N LEU A 2 24.80 -18.10 4.88
CA LEU A 2 24.27 -16.94 5.58
C LEU A 2 22.85 -16.73 5.03
N LEU A 3 21.86 -16.78 5.92
CA LEU A 3 20.46 -16.49 5.64
C LEU A 3 20.25 -14.96 5.67
N PRO A 4 19.38 -14.39 4.81
CA PRO A 4 19.02 -12.99 4.90
C PRO A 4 17.94 -12.75 5.96
N LEU A 5 17.98 -11.55 6.53
CA LEU A 5 17.12 -11.03 7.59
C LEU A 5 15.76 -10.60 7.03
N ASP A 6 14.67 -11.12 7.60
CA ASP A 6 13.31 -10.62 7.42
C ASP A 6 13.11 -9.30 8.20
N CYS A 7 12.78 -8.24 7.47
CA CYS A 7 12.24 -7.00 8.02
C CYS A 7 10.71 -7.03 7.88
N GLY A 8 10.01 -7.40 8.95
CA GLY A 8 8.55 -7.38 8.94
C GLY A 8 7.91 -7.91 10.21
N SER A 9 8.06 -7.22 11.35
CA SER A 9 7.22 -7.50 12.52
C SER A 9 6.81 -6.20 13.22
N TYR A 10 5.71 -5.61 12.76
CA TYR A 10 4.93 -4.68 13.55
C TYR A 10 3.80 -5.46 14.25
N PHE A 11 3.94 -5.58 15.57
CA PHE A 11 2.90 -5.78 16.58
C PHE A 11 1.68 -6.67 16.24
N GLN A 12 1.74 -7.94 16.64
CA GLN A 12 0.55 -8.70 17.03
C GLN A 12 0.51 -8.79 18.57
N LYS A 13 -0.50 -8.14 19.17
CA LYS A 13 -0.88 -8.32 20.59
C LYS A 13 -1.64 -9.66 20.71
N THR A 14 -1.07 -10.61 21.43
CA THR A 14 -1.72 -11.88 21.77
C THR A 14 -2.71 -11.66 22.91
N PHE A 15 -3.99 -11.94 22.66
CA PHE A 15 -5.05 -12.01 23.67
C PHE A 15 -4.84 -13.26 24.55
N LEU A 16 -4.84 -13.03 25.88
CA LEU A 16 -4.84 -14.05 26.93
C LEU A 16 -6.27 -14.61 27.09
N LEU A 17 -6.53 -15.82 26.60
CA LEU A 17 -7.69 -16.62 26.99
C LEU A 17 -7.32 -17.49 28.19
N LYS A 18 -7.86 -17.15 29.36
CA LYS A 18 -7.93 -18.03 30.54
C LYS A 18 -8.93 -19.14 30.25
N VAL A 19 -8.47 -20.39 30.22
CA VAL A 19 -9.33 -21.57 30.43
C VAL A 19 -8.82 -22.30 31.66
N THR A 20 -9.73 -22.48 32.62
CA THR A 20 -9.51 -23.12 33.90
C THR A 20 -9.64 -24.65 33.83
N ALA A 21 -8.69 -25.29 34.53
CA ALA A 21 -8.78 -26.56 35.27
C ALA A 21 -8.82 -27.90 34.51
N GLY A 22 -7.83 -28.77 34.82
CA GLY A 22 -7.90 -30.20 34.49
C GLY A 22 -6.64 -31.04 34.73
N ARG A 23 -6.26 -31.23 36.01
CA ARG A 23 -5.53 -32.38 36.60
C ARG A 23 -4.11 -32.80 36.10
N CYS A 24 -3.24 -32.88 37.11
CA CYS A 24 -2.22 -33.92 37.39
C CYS A 24 -1.23 -34.36 36.29
N CYS A 25 0.06 -34.02 36.48
CA CYS A 25 1.09 -35.04 36.71
C CYS A 25 2.39 -34.42 37.26
N LYS A 26 3.05 -35.18 38.13
CA LYS A 26 4.29 -34.88 38.85
C LYS A 26 5.51 -34.98 37.91
N LEU A 27 6.58 -34.29 38.34
CA LEU A 27 8.03 -34.60 38.20
C LEU A 27 8.85 -33.56 37.43
N GLY A 28 10.01 -33.21 38.00
CA GLY A 28 11.16 -32.72 37.22
C GLY A 28 11.74 -31.38 37.67
N VAL A 29 12.47 -31.40 38.78
CA VAL A 29 13.43 -30.35 39.17
C VAL A 29 14.60 -30.35 38.17
N ALA A 30 14.98 -29.19 37.59
CA ALA A 30 16.38 -28.73 37.46
C ALA A 30 16.56 -27.45 36.63
N ALA A 31 17.49 -26.62 37.13
CA ALA A 31 18.44 -25.76 36.42
C ALA A 31 17.96 -24.47 35.70
N ARG A 32 18.25 -23.34 36.37
CA ARG A 32 18.45 -22.02 35.75
C ARG A 32 19.81 -21.97 35.03
N PRO A 33 19.94 -21.15 33.99
CA PRO A 33 21.13 -20.30 33.87
C PRO A 33 20.80 -18.82 33.67
N ARG A 34 21.66 -18.00 34.27
CA ARG A 34 21.71 -16.54 34.23
C ARG A 34 22.13 -16.06 32.84
N PHE A 35 21.28 -15.29 32.15
CA PHE A 35 21.70 -14.50 30.98
C PHE A 35 22.36 -13.20 31.44
N ARG A 36 23.65 -13.05 31.15
CA ARG A 36 24.40 -11.80 31.26
C ARG A 36 24.15 -10.96 30.01
N GLN A 37 23.57 -9.78 30.19
CA GLN A 37 23.59 -8.71 29.19
C GLN A 37 25.03 -8.25 28.96
N LYS A 38 25.51 -8.29 27.71
CA LYS A 38 26.65 -7.49 27.26
C LYS A 38 26.16 -6.52 26.20
N VAL A 39 26.08 -5.26 26.61
CA VAL A 39 26.03 -4.07 25.77
C VAL A 39 27.31 -4.04 24.94
N PHE A 40 27.20 -4.03 23.61
CA PHE A 40 28.32 -3.72 22.72
C PHE A 40 27.95 -2.49 21.89
N LEU A 41 28.45 -1.34 22.34
CA LEU A 41 28.62 -0.14 21.55
C LEU A 41 29.83 -0.36 20.64
N GLN A 42 29.68 -0.21 19.32
CA GLN A 42 30.84 0.09 18.49
C GLN A 42 30.46 1.03 17.36
N ASN A 43 30.92 2.26 17.56
CA ASN A 43 30.97 3.36 16.62
C ASN A 43 32.33 3.32 15.89
N GLN A 44 32.32 3.85 14.66
CA GLN A 44 33.47 4.32 13.86
C GLN A 44 34.39 3.29 13.17
N PHE A 45 34.43 3.35 11.83
CA PHE A 45 35.68 3.53 11.08
C PHE A 45 35.39 4.18 9.71
N LEU A 46 35.63 5.49 9.64
CA LEU A 46 35.97 6.20 8.41
C LEU A 46 37.44 5.90 8.07
N ARG A 47 37.75 5.56 6.82
CA ARG A 47 39.10 5.75 6.25
C ARG A 47 39.01 6.32 4.83
N PRO A 48 39.71 7.42 4.54
CA PRO A 48 39.94 7.95 3.21
C PRO A 48 41.27 7.43 2.63
N GLY A 49 41.44 7.42 1.31
CA GLY A 49 42.77 7.17 0.72
C GLY A 49 42.80 6.80 -0.76
N GLN A 50 42.89 7.82 -1.61
CA GLN A 50 43.43 7.91 -2.97
C GLN A 50 44.22 6.71 -3.55
N ARG A 51 44.04 6.47 -4.87
CA ARG A 51 45.10 6.73 -5.87
C ARG A 51 44.61 6.79 -7.32
N ARG A 52 45.20 7.75 -8.04
CA ARG A 52 45.08 8.13 -9.44
C ARG A 52 45.63 7.04 -10.39
N ASN A 53 45.05 6.89 -11.59
CA ASN A 53 45.81 7.05 -12.85
C ASN A 53 44.97 7.05 -14.14
N ARG A 54 45.09 8.16 -14.87
CA ARG A 54 45.34 8.33 -16.32
C ARG A 54 44.38 7.72 -17.37
N LEU A 55 43.58 8.64 -17.92
CA LEU A 55 43.61 9.11 -19.32
C LEU A 55 43.78 8.06 -20.44
N ARG A 56 42.71 7.86 -21.21
CA ARG A 56 42.79 7.76 -22.68
C ARG A 56 41.76 8.68 -23.32
N HIS A 57 42.28 9.65 -24.06
CA HIS A 57 41.57 10.52 -24.98
C HIS A 57 40.88 9.70 -26.08
N ARG A 58 39.61 10.00 -26.35
CA ARG A 58 39.04 9.89 -27.70
C ARG A 58 38.28 11.18 -28.02
N SER A 59 38.72 11.78 -29.10
CA SER A 59 38.30 13.07 -29.66
C SER A 59 36.89 12.97 -30.25
N CYS A 60 35.98 13.83 -29.79
CA CYS A 60 34.76 14.15 -30.53
C CYS A 60 34.81 15.63 -30.92
N ARG A 61 34.92 15.87 -32.24
CA ARG A 61 34.73 17.17 -32.88
C ARG A 61 33.27 17.58 -32.71
N PHE A 62 33.01 18.70 -32.05
CA PHE A 62 31.73 19.40 -32.14
C PHE A 62 31.95 20.77 -32.79
N HIS A 63 31.21 20.99 -33.87
CA HIS A 63 31.18 22.24 -34.63
C HIS A 63 30.69 23.40 -33.74
N GLN A 64 31.50 24.46 -33.68
CA GLN A 64 31.10 25.77 -33.16
C GLN A 64 30.12 26.44 -34.14
N VAL A 65 28.88 26.59 -33.72
CA VAL A 65 27.94 27.55 -34.30
C VAL A 65 28.09 28.86 -33.54
N ARG A 66 28.59 29.90 -34.22
CA ARG A 66 28.68 31.28 -33.72
C ARG A 66 27.29 31.93 -33.79
N SER A 67 26.60 32.05 -32.65
CA SER A 67 25.46 32.96 -32.49
C SER A 67 25.91 34.22 -31.74
N ARG A 68 25.74 35.37 -32.41
CA ARG A 68 26.12 36.71 -31.99
C ARG A 68 25.26 37.16 -30.80
N LEU A 69 25.86 37.37 -29.63
CA LEU A 69 25.25 38.14 -28.55
C LEU A 69 25.83 39.56 -28.57
N ARG A 70 24.96 40.55 -28.75
CA ARG A 70 25.25 41.98 -28.59
C ARG A 70 25.43 42.27 -27.09
N PRO A 71 26.45 43.04 -26.67
CA PRO A 71 26.53 43.53 -25.30
C PRO A 71 25.61 44.75 -25.13
N LEU A 72 24.61 44.66 -24.26
CA LEU A 72 23.88 45.82 -23.76
C LEU A 72 24.67 46.38 -22.56
N ALA A 73 25.08 47.64 -22.69
CA ALA A 73 25.72 48.40 -21.63
C ALA A 73 24.72 48.68 -20.49
N PHE A 74 24.98 48.13 -19.31
CA PHE A 74 24.30 48.53 -18.08
C PHE A 74 24.98 49.78 -17.54
N SER A 75 24.26 50.91 -17.58
CA SER A 75 24.63 52.15 -16.89
C SER A 75 23.99 52.13 -15.50
N PRO A 76 24.75 52.28 -14.39
CA PRO A 76 24.16 52.37 -13.06
C PRO A 76 23.72 53.81 -12.79
N SER A 77 22.42 54.06 -12.74
CA SER A 77 21.85 55.29 -12.17
C SER A 77 21.85 55.22 -10.63
N PRO A 78 22.05 56.33 -9.92
CA PRO A 78 22.04 56.33 -8.46
C PRO A 78 20.62 56.13 -7.89
N PRO A 79 20.47 55.49 -6.72
CA PRO A 79 19.16 55.28 -6.10
C PRO A 79 18.59 56.61 -5.59
N SER A 80 17.44 56.99 -6.15
CA SER A 80 16.59 58.08 -5.66
C SER A 80 16.06 57.72 -4.28
N ALA A 81 16.33 58.58 -3.30
CA ALA A 81 15.81 58.48 -1.94
C ALA A 81 14.28 58.52 -1.97
N ALA A 82 13.66 57.37 -1.80
CA ALA A 82 12.23 57.25 -1.54
C ALA A 82 11.98 57.35 -0.03
N THR A 83 11.13 58.29 0.33
CA THR A 83 10.53 58.48 1.65
C THR A 83 9.87 57.19 2.17
N PRO A 84 9.90 56.92 3.49
CA PRO A 84 9.22 55.78 4.08
C PRO A 84 7.71 56.00 4.03
N GLU A 85 7.00 55.20 3.24
CA GLU A 85 5.54 55.13 3.26
C GLU A 85 5.07 54.52 4.60
N PRO A 86 4.10 55.13 5.28
CA PRO A 86 3.58 54.62 6.55
C PRO A 86 2.66 53.42 6.32
N GLY A 87 3.03 52.28 6.93
CA GLY A 87 2.09 51.35 7.55
C GLY A 87 1.08 50.64 6.65
N LEU A 88 1.55 49.86 5.67
CA LEU A 88 0.78 48.72 5.16
C LEU A 88 0.83 47.60 6.19
N THR A 89 -0.11 47.64 7.13
CA THR A 89 -0.46 46.48 7.95
C THR A 89 -0.97 45.40 6.99
N VAL A 90 -0.15 44.37 6.76
CA VAL A 90 -0.63 43.15 6.11
C VAL A 90 -1.74 42.62 7.00
N PRO A 91 -2.99 42.47 6.52
CA PRO A 91 -4.04 41.86 7.31
C PRO A 91 -3.55 40.46 7.66
N VAL A 92 -3.42 40.18 8.96
CA VAL A 92 -3.32 38.80 9.44
C VAL A 92 -4.57 38.11 8.89
N PRO A 93 -4.44 37.08 8.04
CA PRO A 93 -5.62 36.37 7.56
C PRO A 93 -6.39 35.88 8.78
N ASP A 94 -7.70 36.14 8.78
CA ASP A 94 -8.60 35.67 9.83
C ASP A 94 -8.31 34.19 10.13
N PRO A 95 -8.28 33.78 11.41
CA PRO A 95 -8.09 32.38 11.74
C PRO A 95 -9.16 31.58 11.01
N VAL A 96 -8.72 30.73 10.08
CA VAL A 96 -9.59 29.83 9.32
C VAL A 96 -10.42 29.09 10.35
N ALA A 97 -11.74 29.31 10.36
CA ALA A 97 -12.64 28.68 11.30
C ALA A 97 -12.39 27.17 11.26
N GLU A 98 -11.96 26.59 12.39
CA GLU A 98 -11.74 25.15 12.50
C GLU A 98 -13.02 24.44 12.03
N PRO A 99 -12.93 23.42 11.17
CA PRO A 99 -14.11 22.72 10.69
C PRO A 99 -14.89 22.22 11.90
N ALA A 100 -16.14 22.67 12.03
CA ALA A 100 -16.98 22.32 13.16
C ALA A 100 -17.12 20.80 13.24
N VAL A 101 -16.43 20.20 14.19
CA VAL A 101 -16.50 18.77 14.47
C VAL A 101 -17.91 18.46 14.94
N ASP A 102 -18.60 17.55 14.25
CA ASP A 102 -19.94 17.12 14.64
C ASP A 102 -19.93 16.68 16.12
N PRO A 103 -20.79 17.27 16.99
CA PRO A 103 -20.84 16.97 18.41
C PRO A 103 -20.98 15.47 18.72
N ALA A 104 -21.61 14.70 17.83
CA ALA A 104 -21.80 13.26 17.98
C ALA A 104 -20.48 12.48 17.96
N VAL A 105 -19.44 13.03 17.33
CA VAL A 105 -18.13 12.39 17.18
C VAL A 105 -16.99 13.16 17.83
N ALA A 106 -17.25 14.32 18.42
CA ALA A 106 -16.23 15.16 19.08
C ALA A 106 -15.41 14.39 20.14
N ARG A 107 -16.05 13.44 20.86
CA ARG A 107 -15.35 12.59 21.85
C ARG A 107 -14.27 11.68 21.24
N PHE A 108 -14.36 11.36 19.94
CA PHE A 108 -13.32 10.59 19.25
C PHE A 108 -12.08 11.45 18.94
N ALA A 109 -12.23 12.77 18.86
CA ALA A 109 -11.10 13.70 18.73
C ALA A 109 -10.47 14.07 20.08
N ASP A 110 -11.18 13.89 21.19
CA ASP A 110 -10.70 14.25 22.52
C ASP A 110 -9.49 13.39 22.96
N VAL A 111 -8.33 14.05 23.03
CA VAL A 111 -7.05 13.43 23.44
C VAL A 111 -7.00 13.06 24.91
N GLN A 112 -7.88 13.61 25.76
CA GLN A 112 -8.00 13.22 27.16
C GLN A 112 -8.62 11.84 27.33
N ILE A 113 -9.36 11.36 26.32
CA ILE A 113 -9.87 10.00 26.30
C ILE A 113 -8.78 9.07 25.74
N PRO A 114 -8.36 8.05 26.49
CA PRO A 114 -7.37 7.07 26.01
C PRO A 114 -7.78 6.47 24.66
N LEU A 115 -6.80 6.30 23.77
CA LEU A 115 -6.98 5.71 22.44
C LEU A 115 -7.76 4.39 22.50
N GLU A 116 -7.40 3.52 23.45
CA GLU A 116 -8.00 2.20 23.59
C GLU A 116 -9.49 2.26 23.92
N LYS A 117 -9.93 3.28 24.66
CA LYS A 117 -11.35 3.48 24.98
C LYS A 117 -12.13 3.93 23.74
N ARG A 118 -11.54 4.83 22.94
CA ARG A 118 -12.16 5.30 21.69
C ARG A 118 -12.28 4.19 20.66
N GLU A 119 -11.24 3.36 20.50
CA GLU A 119 -11.28 2.18 19.63
C GLU A 119 -12.28 1.12 20.11
N ALA A 120 -12.36 0.89 21.43
CA ALA A 120 -13.35 -0.03 22.00
C ALA A 120 -14.78 0.46 21.75
N GLU A 121 -15.01 1.77 21.80
CA GLU A 121 -16.31 2.35 21.49
C GLU A 121 -16.66 2.20 20.01
N ILE A 122 -15.72 2.47 19.09
CA ILE A 122 -15.91 2.20 17.65
C ILE A 122 -16.27 0.73 17.41
N SER A 123 -15.60 -0.18 18.09
CA SER A 123 -15.88 -1.62 18.01
C SER A 123 -17.27 -1.96 18.54
N ALA A 124 -17.70 -1.33 19.63
CA ALA A 124 -19.04 -1.51 20.20
C ALA A 124 -20.13 -0.96 19.27
N LEU A 125 -19.88 0.16 18.58
CA LEU A 125 -20.78 0.69 17.56
C LEU A 125 -20.92 -0.29 16.39
N ALA A 126 -19.81 -0.85 15.89
CA ALA A 126 -19.86 -1.87 14.84
C ALA A 126 -20.63 -3.13 15.27
N ALA A 127 -20.39 -3.62 16.47
CA ALA A 127 -21.09 -4.79 17.01
C ALA A 127 -22.60 -4.55 17.15
N ARG A 128 -23.01 -3.30 17.42
CA ARG A 128 -24.42 -2.91 17.52
C ARG A 128 -25.08 -2.85 16.15
N GLY A 129 -24.41 -2.25 15.17
CA GLY A 129 -24.87 -2.20 13.77
C GLY A 129 -26.23 -1.55 13.51
N ASP A 130 -26.79 -0.84 14.50
CA ASP A 130 -28.05 -0.11 14.32
C ASP A 130 -27.87 1.18 13.51
N ALA A 131 -28.97 1.76 13.06
CA ALA A 131 -28.94 2.94 12.19
C ALA A 131 -28.16 4.13 12.82
N GLU A 132 -28.23 4.27 14.14
CA GLU A 132 -27.51 5.32 14.86
C GLU A 132 -26.00 5.03 14.93
N ALA A 133 -25.60 3.77 15.16
CA ALA A 133 -24.21 3.36 15.09
C ALA A 133 -23.61 3.57 13.71
N ILE A 134 -24.34 3.18 12.66
CA ILE A 134 -23.93 3.39 11.27
C ILE A 134 -23.77 4.89 11.00
N ARG A 135 -24.71 5.72 11.44
CA ARG A 135 -24.62 7.19 11.32
C ARG A 135 -23.36 7.74 11.99
N ILE A 136 -23.09 7.37 13.25
CA ILE A 136 -21.91 7.84 13.99
C ILE A 136 -20.62 7.39 13.28
N LEU A 137 -20.54 6.13 12.86
CA LEU A 137 -19.36 5.58 12.18
C LEU A 137 -19.12 6.23 10.82
N THR A 138 -20.17 6.47 10.02
CA THR A 138 -20.05 7.15 8.72
C THR A 138 -19.66 8.63 8.86
N THR A 139 -20.17 9.32 9.89
CA THR A 139 -19.72 10.67 10.25
C THR A 139 -18.23 10.64 10.63
N LEU A 140 -17.82 9.73 11.52
CA LEU A 140 -16.44 9.62 11.97
C LEU A 140 -15.48 9.29 10.82
N ALA A 141 -15.88 8.39 9.92
CA ALA A 141 -15.15 8.01 8.72
C ALA A 141 -15.02 9.15 7.70
N SER A 142 -15.86 10.17 7.78
CA SER A 142 -15.84 11.34 6.89
C SER A 142 -15.07 12.52 7.46
N GLN A 143 -14.69 12.46 8.74
CA GLN A 143 -13.89 13.51 9.36
C GLN A 143 -12.40 13.28 9.15
N ASP A 144 -11.66 14.38 9.11
CA ASP A 144 -10.19 14.37 9.08
C ASP A 144 -9.63 14.19 10.50
N VAL A 145 -9.90 13.02 11.07
CA VAL A 145 -9.44 12.62 12.40
C VAL A 145 -8.73 11.28 12.31
N TYR A 146 -7.73 11.03 13.15
CA TYR A 146 -6.90 9.82 13.06
C TYR A 146 -7.69 8.49 13.22
N LEU A 147 -8.91 8.54 13.77
CA LEU A 147 -9.81 7.38 13.93
C LEU A 147 -10.73 7.13 12.74
N ASN A 148 -10.67 7.95 11.69
CA ASN A 148 -11.46 7.77 10.47
C ASN A 148 -11.26 6.37 9.86
N ARG A 149 -10.03 5.87 9.85
CA ARG A 149 -9.68 4.53 9.39
C ARG A 149 -10.32 3.44 10.24
N ALA A 150 -10.25 3.57 11.56
CA ALA A 150 -10.88 2.62 12.48
C ALA A 150 -12.39 2.58 12.28
N ALA A 151 -13.01 3.73 11.99
CA ALA A 151 -14.42 3.81 11.65
C ALA A 151 -14.76 3.10 10.33
N VAL A 152 -13.94 3.28 9.28
CA VAL A 152 -14.12 2.56 8.00
C VAL A 152 -13.95 1.05 8.17
N GLU A 153 -12.93 0.62 8.92
CA GLU A 153 -12.72 -0.81 9.21
C GLU A 153 -13.93 -1.40 9.95
N ALA A 154 -14.45 -0.68 10.94
CA ALA A 154 -15.64 -1.05 11.71
C ALA A 154 -16.89 -1.14 10.81
N LEU A 155 -17.08 -0.17 9.90
CA LEU A 155 -18.13 -0.22 8.87
C LEU A 155 -17.98 -1.48 7.99
N GLY A 156 -16.74 -1.88 7.67
CA GLY A 156 -16.46 -3.11 6.91
C GLY A 156 -16.96 -4.41 7.54
N THR A 157 -17.34 -4.39 8.83
CA THR A 157 -17.93 -5.54 9.54
C THR A 157 -19.45 -5.56 9.53
N ILE A 158 -20.09 -4.44 9.17
CA ILE A 158 -21.55 -4.26 9.19
C ILE A 158 -22.14 -4.61 7.82
N ARG A 159 -23.16 -5.48 7.81
CA ARG A 159 -23.87 -5.92 6.61
C ARG A 159 -25.14 -5.11 6.38
N ASP A 160 -24.98 -3.82 6.10
CA ASP A 160 -26.09 -2.89 5.90
C ASP A 160 -26.00 -2.15 4.54
N PRO A 161 -27.11 -1.99 3.79
CA PRO A 161 -27.11 -1.28 2.52
C PRO A 161 -26.65 0.18 2.57
N ALA A 162 -26.87 0.89 3.69
CA ALA A 162 -26.38 2.25 3.88
C ALA A 162 -24.85 2.28 3.95
N VAL A 163 -24.24 1.27 4.57
CA VAL A 163 -22.78 1.10 4.61
C VAL A 163 -22.23 0.83 3.21
N ALA A 164 -22.88 -0.05 2.44
CA ALA A 164 -22.48 -0.32 1.06
C ALA A 164 -22.51 0.96 0.20
N THR A 165 -23.54 1.78 0.37
CA THR A 165 -23.69 3.08 -0.32
C THR A 165 -22.57 4.04 0.06
N PHE A 166 -22.26 4.16 1.35
CA PHE A 166 -21.17 4.98 1.84
C PHE A 166 -19.81 4.56 1.28
N LEU A 167 -19.47 3.27 1.37
CA LEU A 167 -18.19 2.74 0.88
C LEU A 167 -18.05 2.94 -0.64
N ARG A 168 -19.12 2.71 -1.41
CA ARG A 168 -19.13 2.97 -2.86
C ARG A 168 -18.84 4.44 -3.17
N SER A 169 -19.44 5.36 -2.42
CA SER A 169 -19.15 6.79 -2.58
C SER A 169 -17.69 7.12 -2.28
N LYS A 170 -17.09 6.50 -1.25
CA LYS A 170 -15.69 6.74 -0.89
C LYS A 170 -14.70 6.14 -1.89
N LEU A 171 -15.03 5.00 -2.51
CA LEU A 171 -14.22 4.45 -3.61
C LEU A 171 -14.18 5.37 -4.83
N GLY A 172 -15.23 6.19 -5.05
CA GLY A 172 -15.25 7.19 -6.12
C GLY A 172 -14.25 8.34 -5.91
N ASP A 173 -13.86 8.62 -4.67
CA ASP A 173 -12.84 9.62 -4.33
C ASP A 173 -11.43 9.01 -4.35
N VAL A 174 -11.04 8.52 -5.53
CA VAL A 174 -9.76 7.82 -5.69
C VAL A 174 -8.61 8.75 -5.32
N ASN A 175 -8.65 10.04 -5.71
CA ASN A 175 -7.55 11.00 -5.52
C ASN A 175 -7.51 11.67 -4.15
N THR A 176 -8.15 11.07 -3.15
CA THR A 176 -7.98 11.52 -1.77
C THR A 176 -6.50 11.48 -1.34
N HIS A 177 -6.12 12.48 -0.52
CA HIS A 177 -4.77 12.56 0.05
C HIS A 177 -4.56 11.51 1.16
N ASP A 178 -5.65 11.03 1.78
CA ASP A 178 -5.57 9.97 2.79
C ASP A 178 -5.59 8.58 2.14
N VAL A 179 -4.43 8.18 1.65
CA VAL A 179 -4.20 6.87 0.99
C VAL A 179 -4.47 5.71 1.94
N THR A 180 -4.23 5.89 3.25
CA THR A 180 -4.45 4.84 4.24
C THR A 180 -5.94 4.58 4.39
N LEU A 181 -6.74 5.65 4.46
CA LEU A 181 -8.20 5.56 4.46
C LEU A 181 -8.73 4.93 3.18
N LEU A 182 -8.25 5.33 2.00
CA LEU A 182 -8.65 4.72 0.73
C LEU A 182 -8.36 3.22 0.70
N CYS A 183 -7.19 2.80 1.14
CA CYS A 183 -6.84 1.37 1.21
C CYS A 183 -7.77 0.60 2.16
N GLU A 184 -8.18 1.22 3.27
CA GLU A 184 -9.15 0.61 4.19
C GLU A 184 -10.56 0.56 3.60
N CYS A 185 -10.97 1.60 2.86
CA CYS A 185 -12.21 1.63 2.10
C CYS A 185 -12.25 0.49 1.08
N ILE A 186 -11.16 0.24 0.34
CA ILE A 186 -11.05 -0.88 -0.62
C ILE A 186 -11.30 -2.22 0.07
N ARG A 187 -10.60 -2.48 1.20
CA ARG A 187 -10.77 -3.74 1.96
C ARG A 187 -12.17 -3.89 2.52
N SER A 188 -12.69 -2.83 3.13
CA SER A 188 -14.02 -2.81 3.75
C SER A 188 -15.11 -2.95 2.70
N ALA A 189 -14.94 -2.36 1.52
CA ALA A 189 -15.85 -2.55 0.39
C ALA A 189 -15.83 -3.99 -0.11
N GLY A 190 -14.65 -4.62 -0.24
CA GLY A 190 -14.56 -6.05 -0.55
C GLY A 190 -15.32 -6.90 0.46
N LYS A 191 -15.14 -6.62 1.77
CA LYS A 191 -15.91 -7.31 2.81
C LYS A 191 -17.41 -7.12 2.59
N VAL A 192 -17.92 -5.89 2.50
CA VAL A 192 -19.35 -5.56 2.54
C VAL A 192 -20.09 -5.85 1.24
N LEU A 193 -19.56 -5.40 0.09
CA LEU A 193 -20.21 -5.47 -1.22
C LEU A 193 -20.04 -6.83 -1.90
N GLY A 194 -19.04 -7.62 -1.50
CA GLY A 194 -18.77 -8.94 -2.09
C GLY A 194 -18.52 -8.85 -3.59
N ASP A 195 -19.36 -9.50 -4.37
CA ASP A 195 -19.20 -9.67 -5.83
C ASP A 195 -19.31 -8.33 -6.55
N GLU A 196 -20.20 -7.44 -6.08
CA GLU A 196 -20.34 -6.08 -6.61
C GLU A 196 -19.07 -5.23 -6.39
N ALA A 197 -18.23 -5.60 -5.41
CA ALA A 197 -17.00 -4.86 -5.12
C ALA A 197 -15.98 -4.99 -6.26
N VAL A 198 -15.98 -6.10 -7.00
CA VAL A 198 -14.94 -6.43 -7.98
C VAL A 198 -14.83 -5.34 -9.06
N VAL A 199 -15.97 -4.90 -9.60
CA VAL A 199 -16.00 -3.86 -10.64
C VAL A 199 -15.53 -2.52 -10.09
N ALA A 200 -16.08 -2.09 -8.94
CA ALA A 200 -15.72 -0.83 -8.31
C ALA A 200 -14.23 -0.77 -7.95
N ILE A 201 -13.66 -1.84 -7.39
CA ILE A 201 -12.23 -1.95 -7.08
C ILE A 201 -11.39 -1.94 -8.37
N GLY A 202 -11.90 -2.54 -9.45
CA GLY A 202 -11.26 -2.49 -10.77
C GLY A 202 -11.13 -1.06 -11.31
N ASP A 203 -12.18 -0.26 -11.16
CA ASP A 203 -12.16 1.14 -11.58
C ASP A 203 -11.19 1.98 -10.75
N VAL A 204 -11.14 1.74 -9.42
CA VAL A 204 -10.14 2.36 -8.54
C VAL A 204 -8.72 1.97 -8.96
N MET A 205 -8.47 0.70 -9.24
CA MET A 205 -7.15 0.20 -9.66
C MET A 205 -6.68 0.87 -10.96
N ARG A 206 -7.56 1.04 -11.95
CA ARG A 206 -7.25 1.73 -13.20
C ARG A 206 -6.99 3.22 -12.98
N ALA A 207 -7.85 3.88 -12.20
CA ALA A 207 -7.67 5.30 -11.88
C ALA A 207 -6.36 5.54 -11.12
N ALA A 208 -5.97 4.61 -10.23
CA ALA A 208 -4.75 4.69 -9.45
C ALA A 208 -3.46 4.66 -10.29
N ARG A 209 -3.51 4.21 -11.56
CA ARG A 209 -2.37 4.23 -12.49
C ARG A 209 -1.87 5.65 -12.78
N ASN A 210 -2.76 6.64 -12.69
CA ASN A 210 -2.48 8.03 -13.03
C ASN A 210 -2.23 8.93 -11.82
N ARG A 211 -2.05 8.36 -10.62
CA ARG A 211 -1.73 9.17 -9.43
C ARG A 211 -0.31 9.72 -9.53
N ASP A 212 -0.17 10.99 -9.18
CA ASP A 212 1.10 11.74 -9.13
C ASP A 212 1.66 11.89 -7.71
N ASP A 213 0.90 11.50 -6.69
CA ASP A 213 1.27 11.57 -5.27
C ASP A 213 2.27 10.49 -4.80
N GLY A 214 2.74 9.63 -5.71
CA GLY A 214 3.68 8.55 -5.42
C GLY A 214 3.06 7.33 -4.72
N HIS A 215 1.75 7.31 -4.48
CA HIS A 215 1.05 6.24 -3.78
C HIS A 215 0.29 5.26 -4.69
N ALA A 216 0.41 5.42 -6.02
CA ALA A 216 -0.17 4.54 -7.03
C ALA A 216 0.03 3.04 -6.72
N VAL A 217 1.25 2.65 -6.36
CA VAL A 217 1.61 1.24 -6.09
C VAL A 217 0.86 0.70 -4.86
N ALA A 218 0.75 1.49 -3.79
CA ALA A 218 0.06 1.07 -2.57
C ALA A 218 -1.44 0.85 -2.79
N VAL A 219 -2.10 1.77 -3.51
CA VAL A 219 -3.53 1.66 -3.83
C VAL A 219 -3.81 0.47 -4.75
N ARG A 220 -3.01 0.30 -5.80
CA ARG A 220 -3.15 -0.83 -6.73
C ARG A 220 -2.91 -2.17 -6.01
N ALA A 221 -1.89 -2.25 -5.16
CA ALA A 221 -1.64 -3.45 -4.34
C ALA A 221 -2.81 -3.77 -3.39
N ALA A 222 -3.44 -2.76 -2.78
CA ALA A 222 -4.63 -2.96 -1.97
C ALA A 222 -5.79 -3.54 -2.81
N CYS A 223 -6.02 -3.01 -4.02
CA CYS A 223 -7.03 -3.52 -4.94
C CYS A 223 -6.79 -4.99 -5.30
N ILE A 224 -5.55 -5.34 -5.70
CA ILE A 224 -5.17 -6.70 -6.11
C ILE A 224 -5.35 -7.70 -4.98
N ARG A 225 -4.90 -7.36 -3.76
CA ARG A 225 -5.06 -8.21 -2.58
C ARG A 225 -6.53 -8.45 -2.27
N THR A 226 -7.32 -7.40 -2.24
CA THR A 226 -8.76 -7.53 -1.97
C THR A 226 -9.46 -8.35 -3.05
N MET A 227 -9.12 -8.19 -4.33
CA MET A 227 -9.65 -9.04 -5.40
C MET A 227 -9.27 -10.52 -5.23
N GLY A 228 -8.04 -10.81 -4.84
CA GLY A 228 -7.61 -12.18 -4.52
C GLY A 228 -8.37 -12.76 -3.32
N GLU A 229 -8.55 -11.99 -2.25
CA GLU A 229 -9.29 -12.38 -1.05
C GLU A 229 -10.78 -12.63 -1.31
N LEU A 230 -11.38 -11.88 -2.25
CA LEU A 230 -12.76 -12.07 -2.68
C LEU A 230 -12.98 -13.40 -3.40
N ARG A 231 -11.93 -13.98 -4.01
CA ARG A 231 -11.96 -15.25 -4.76
C ARG A 231 -13.06 -15.29 -5.83
N ARG A 232 -13.26 -14.17 -6.51
CA ARG A 232 -14.27 -14.02 -7.57
C ARG A 232 -13.61 -14.08 -8.93
N VAL A 233 -14.20 -14.85 -9.83
CA VAL A 233 -13.57 -15.06 -11.13
C VAL A 233 -13.74 -13.86 -12.06
N GLU A 234 -14.71 -13.00 -11.76
CA GLU A 234 -14.91 -11.70 -12.36
C GLU A 234 -13.67 -10.80 -12.21
N ALA A 235 -12.79 -11.07 -11.22
CA ALA A 235 -11.54 -10.35 -11.03
C ALA A 235 -10.44 -10.75 -12.04
N VAL A 236 -10.51 -11.96 -12.64
CA VAL A 236 -9.48 -12.46 -13.57
C VAL A 236 -9.22 -11.50 -14.74
N PRO A 237 -10.22 -11.02 -15.50
CA PRO A 237 -9.95 -10.08 -16.59
C PRO A 237 -9.40 -8.73 -16.13
N LEU A 238 -9.72 -8.30 -14.91
CA LEU A 238 -9.21 -7.04 -14.33
C LEU A 238 -7.74 -7.18 -13.94
N LEU A 239 -7.37 -8.31 -13.34
CA LEU A 239 -5.97 -8.65 -13.03
C LEU A 239 -5.15 -8.88 -14.30
N GLN A 240 -5.78 -9.37 -15.39
CA GLN A 240 -5.11 -9.53 -16.68
C GLN A 240 -4.78 -8.17 -17.29
N ASP A 241 -5.76 -7.25 -17.38
CA ASP A 241 -5.53 -5.86 -17.83
C ASP A 241 -4.40 -5.18 -17.03
N GLU A 242 -4.34 -5.46 -15.73
CA GLU A 242 -3.31 -4.93 -14.86
C GLU A 242 -1.91 -5.51 -15.11
N LEU A 243 -1.82 -6.81 -15.42
CA LEU A 243 -0.58 -7.47 -15.78
C LEU A 243 -0.09 -7.02 -17.16
N ASP A 244 -1.00 -6.88 -18.13
CA ASP A 244 -0.71 -6.33 -19.45
C ASP A 244 -0.18 -4.90 -19.35
N HIS A 245 -0.81 -4.08 -18.49
CA HIS A 245 -0.32 -2.74 -18.19
C HIS A 245 1.08 -2.77 -17.58
N LEU A 246 1.36 -3.66 -16.61
CA LEU A 246 2.68 -3.82 -16.01
C LEU A 246 3.75 -4.20 -17.05
N CYS A 247 3.44 -5.13 -17.97
CA CYS A 247 4.33 -5.54 -19.05
C CYS A 247 4.61 -4.43 -20.07
N ALA A 248 3.68 -3.47 -20.23
CA ALA A 248 3.88 -2.31 -21.09
C ALA A 248 4.78 -1.22 -20.46
N GLN A 249 5.07 -1.27 -19.16
CA GLN A 249 5.86 -0.26 -18.47
C GLN A 249 7.37 -0.43 -18.76
N LYS A 250 8.07 0.70 -18.91
CA LYS A 250 9.54 0.72 -19.09
C LYS A 250 10.31 0.25 -17.86
N ARG A 251 9.72 0.44 -16.67
CA ARG A 251 10.28 0.00 -15.39
C ARG A 251 9.38 -1.08 -14.83
N LEU A 252 9.87 -2.31 -14.90
CA LEU A 252 9.15 -3.47 -14.43
C LEU A 252 9.22 -3.57 -12.91
N ASP A 253 8.06 -3.50 -12.25
CA ASP A 253 7.92 -3.78 -10.82
C ASP A 253 7.55 -5.26 -10.62
N LEU A 254 8.57 -6.07 -10.34
CA LEU A 254 8.42 -7.51 -10.12
C LEU A 254 7.64 -7.85 -8.83
N ALA A 255 7.68 -6.96 -7.82
CA ALA A 255 6.91 -7.15 -6.60
C ALA A 255 5.41 -7.00 -6.92
N HIS A 256 5.05 -5.99 -7.71
CA HIS A 256 3.67 -5.80 -8.19
C HIS A 256 3.16 -7.02 -8.98
N GLY A 257 3.96 -7.55 -9.90
CA GLY A 257 3.60 -8.76 -10.65
C GLY A 257 3.41 -9.99 -9.74
N SER A 258 4.23 -10.13 -8.69
CA SER A 258 4.08 -11.22 -7.71
C SER A 258 2.75 -11.14 -6.94
N GLU A 259 2.30 -9.93 -6.60
CA GLU A 259 1.00 -9.75 -5.94
C GLU A 259 -0.16 -10.17 -6.85
N ILE A 260 -0.07 -9.92 -8.16
CA ILE A 260 -1.06 -10.38 -9.14
C ILE A 260 -1.06 -11.91 -9.25
N VAL A 261 0.12 -12.54 -9.31
CA VAL A 261 0.26 -14.01 -9.33
C VAL A 261 -0.38 -14.64 -8.09
N LYS A 262 -0.12 -14.08 -6.89
CA LYS A 262 -0.77 -14.51 -5.65
C LYS A 262 -2.29 -14.34 -5.69
N ALA A 263 -2.78 -13.23 -6.22
CA ALA A 263 -4.22 -13.01 -6.37
C ALA A 263 -4.87 -14.07 -7.29
N TYR A 264 -4.23 -14.43 -8.40
CA TYR A 264 -4.69 -15.54 -9.25
C TYR A 264 -4.69 -16.88 -8.52
N SER A 265 -3.65 -17.17 -7.75
CA SER A 265 -3.59 -18.39 -6.92
C SER A 265 -4.75 -18.45 -5.92
N LEU A 266 -5.11 -17.33 -5.28
CA LEU A 266 -6.25 -17.26 -4.37
C LEU A 266 -7.59 -17.45 -5.07
N ILE A 267 -7.74 -16.93 -6.30
CA ILE A 267 -8.96 -17.08 -7.09
C ILE A 267 -9.14 -18.53 -7.55
N GLY A 268 -8.07 -19.22 -7.92
CA GLY A 268 -8.14 -20.65 -8.25
C GLY A 268 -8.78 -20.98 -9.61
N ASP A 269 -8.82 -20.03 -10.56
CA ASP A 269 -9.50 -20.24 -11.85
C ASP A 269 -8.54 -20.42 -13.04
N ALA A 270 -8.78 -21.44 -13.86
CA ALA A 270 -7.95 -21.77 -15.02
C ALA A 270 -7.88 -20.69 -16.11
N ARG A 271 -8.81 -19.74 -16.16
CA ARG A 271 -8.74 -18.62 -17.11
C ARG A 271 -7.49 -17.77 -16.92
N ALA A 272 -6.90 -17.77 -15.72
CA ALA A 272 -5.66 -17.06 -15.44
C ALA A 272 -4.40 -17.72 -16.02
N VAL A 273 -4.45 -19.01 -16.41
CA VAL A 273 -3.29 -19.79 -16.86
C VAL A 273 -2.58 -19.15 -18.05
N ASN A 274 -3.33 -18.68 -19.04
CA ASN A 274 -2.74 -18.05 -20.22
C ASN A 274 -2.00 -16.75 -19.85
N SER A 275 -2.62 -15.90 -19.03
CA SER A 275 -2.03 -14.64 -18.56
C SER A 275 -0.75 -14.87 -17.74
N LEU A 276 -0.75 -15.89 -16.87
CA LEU A 276 0.44 -16.29 -16.10
C LEU A 276 1.60 -16.75 -16.99
N ASN A 277 1.31 -17.54 -18.03
CA ASN A 277 2.33 -18.01 -18.97
C ASN A 277 2.88 -16.85 -19.82
N GLN A 278 2.01 -15.96 -20.32
CA GLN A 278 2.42 -14.77 -21.06
C GLN A 278 3.33 -13.86 -20.22
N TYR A 279 2.99 -13.66 -18.95
CA TYR A 279 3.83 -12.91 -18.02
C TYR A 279 5.18 -13.59 -17.78
N ALA A 280 5.19 -14.91 -17.54
CA ALA A 280 6.44 -15.66 -17.38
C ALA A 280 7.35 -15.57 -18.62
N ASP A 281 6.78 -15.65 -19.81
CA ASP A 281 7.53 -15.54 -21.07
C ASP A 281 8.05 -14.12 -21.29
N PHE A 282 7.26 -13.09 -20.93
CA PHE A 282 7.70 -11.70 -20.92
C PHE A 282 8.90 -11.51 -19.97
N LEU A 283 8.84 -12.06 -18.76
CA LEU A 283 9.95 -12.02 -17.80
C LEU A 283 11.20 -12.70 -18.36
N ASP A 284 11.04 -13.85 -19.02
CA ASP A 284 12.15 -14.61 -19.60
C ASP A 284 12.85 -13.84 -20.74
N GLN A 285 12.08 -13.12 -21.56
CA GLN A 285 12.59 -12.26 -22.63
C GLN A 285 13.32 -11.01 -22.10
N ASN A 286 12.91 -10.49 -20.94
CA ASN A 286 13.44 -9.25 -20.36
C ASN A 286 14.45 -9.48 -19.24
N LYS A 287 14.81 -10.74 -18.93
CA LYS A 287 15.73 -11.03 -17.84
C LYS A 287 17.13 -10.44 -18.08
N PRO A 288 17.76 -9.82 -17.07
CA PRO A 288 19.09 -9.25 -17.21
C PRO A 288 20.16 -10.33 -17.35
N SER A 289 21.29 -9.99 -17.98
CA SER A 289 22.43 -10.91 -18.13
C SER A 289 23.24 -11.08 -16.83
N GLN A 290 23.17 -10.11 -15.91
CA GLN A 290 23.89 -10.15 -14.65
C GLN A 290 23.31 -11.21 -13.72
N PRO A 291 24.14 -12.03 -13.05
CA PRO A 291 23.68 -13.23 -12.34
C PRO A 291 22.73 -12.92 -11.17
N GLU A 292 23.02 -11.88 -10.37
CA GLU A 292 22.22 -11.52 -9.19
C GLU A 292 20.80 -11.07 -9.56
N PRO A 293 20.60 -10.03 -10.40
CA PRO A 293 19.25 -9.68 -10.88
C PRO A 293 18.56 -10.80 -11.65
N ARG A 294 19.31 -11.62 -12.38
CA ARG A 294 18.76 -12.74 -13.16
C ARG A 294 18.13 -13.80 -12.26
N ALA A 295 18.75 -14.13 -11.13
CA ALA A 295 18.20 -15.10 -10.18
C ALA A 295 16.82 -14.66 -9.66
N TYR A 296 16.63 -13.36 -9.43
CA TYR A 296 15.35 -12.82 -9.01
C TYR A 296 14.28 -12.92 -10.10
N PHE A 297 14.62 -12.68 -11.38
CA PHE A 297 13.71 -12.94 -12.50
C PHE A 297 13.36 -14.42 -12.63
N GLU A 298 14.35 -15.32 -12.52
CA GLU A 298 14.14 -16.76 -12.59
C GLU A 298 13.21 -17.27 -11.48
N GLU A 299 13.31 -16.70 -10.27
CA GLU A 299 12.36 -16.95 -9.18
C GLU A 299 10.93 -16.55 -9.56
N LYS A 300 10.74 -15.35 -10.15
CA LYS A 300 9.40 -14.85 -10.53
C LYS A 300 8.79 -15.57 -11.73
N ILE A 301 9.62 -15.98 -12.69
CA ILE A 301 9.22 -16.87 -13.79
C ILE A 301 8.73 -18.20 -13.23
N LYS A 302 9.47 -18.76 -12.28
CA LYS A 302 9.10 -20.02 -11.62
C LYS A 302 7.78 -19.87 -10.86
N GLU A 303 7.62 -18.80 -10.07
CA GLU A 303 6.40 -18.49 -9.31
C GLU A 303 5.15 -18.46 -10.22
N ALA A 304 5.22 -17.74 -11.35
CA ALA A 304 4.12 -17.66 -12.31
C ALA A 304 3.80 -19.01 -12.98
N ARG A 305 4.83 -19.76 -13.41
CA ARG A 305 4.65 -21.07 -14.06
C ARG A 305 4.17 -22.15 -13.10
N ASP A 306 4.64 -22.16 -11.85
CA ASP A 306 4.17 -23.06 -10.81
C ASP A 306 2.68 -22.83 -10.52
N THR A 307 2.27 -21.56 -10.39
CA THR A 307 0.86 -21.18 -10.21
C THR A 307 0.01 -21.63 -11.40
N ALA A 308 0.47 -21.40 -12.64
CA ALA A 308 -0.25 -21.83 -13.85
C ALA A 308 -0.44 -23.35 -13.91
N ARG A 309 0.59 -24.13 -13.53
CA ARG A 309 0.52 -25.59 -13.45
C ARG A 309 -0.47 -26.05 -12.38
N GLN A 310 -0.44 -25.43 -11.20
CA GLN A 310 -1.36 -25.74 -10.11
C GLN A 310 -2.82 -25.55 -10.55
N LEU A 311 -3.16 -24.39 -11.13
CA LEU A 311 -4.52 -24.10 -11.60
C LEU A 311 -5.01 -25.09 -12.67
N THR A 312 -4.09 -25.52 -13.55
CA THR A 312 -4.39 -26.54 -14.58
C THR A 312 -4.69 -27.90 -13.94
N GLN A 313 -3.89 -28.29 -12.94
CA GLN A 313 -4.05 -29.55 -12.23
C GLN A 313 -5.35 -29.59 -11.42
N GLU A 314 -5.65 -28.52 -10.66
CA GLU A 314 -6.89 -28.39 -9.89
C GLU A 314 -8.13 -28.47 -10.78
N THR A 315 -8.08 -27.85 -11.97
CA THR A 315 -9.17 -27.92 -12.94
C THR A 315 -9.37 -29.32 -13.50
N ARG A 316 -8.27 -30.04 -13.78
CA ARG A 316 -8.33 -31.43 -14.23
C ARG A 316 -8.92 -32.34 -13.16
N GLU A 317 -8.47 -32.19 -11.92
CA GLU A 317 -8.98 -32.95 -10.78
C GLU A 317 -10.47 -32.69 -10.54
N ALA A 318 -10.92 -31.44 -10.69
CA ALA A 318 -12.34 -31.07 -10.58
C ALA A 318 -13.21 -31.69 -11.69
N LEU A 319 -12.66 -31.90 -12.90
CA LEU A 319 -13.35 -32.57 -14.01
C LEU A 319 -13.41 -34.09 -13.84
N ASP A 320 -12.36 -34.69 -13.29
CA ASP A 320 -12.25 -36.13 -13.05
C ASP A 320 -12.98 -36.58 -11.77
N ALA A 321 -13.41 -35.64 -10.92
CA ALA A 321 -14.15 -35.95 -9.70
C ALA A 321 -15.51 -36.61 -10.01
N PRO A 322 -15.84 -37.75 -9.35
CA PRO A 322 -17.12 -38.42 -9.57
C PRO A 322 -18.27 -37.49 -9.19
N ARG A 323 -19.20 -37.29 -10.13
CA ARG A 323 -20.45 -36.54 -9.89
C ARG A 323 -21.34 -37.38 -8.97
N THR A 324 -21.25 -37.14 -7.67
CA THR A 324 -22.09 -37.74 -6.62
C THR A 324 -23.47 -37.11 -6.60
#